data_AF-A0A9J7MRY4-F1
#
_entry.id   AF-A0A9J7MRY4-F1
#
_cell.length_a   1.000
_cell.length_b   1.000
_cell.length_c   1.000
_cell.angle_alpha   90.00
_cell.angle_beta   90.00
_cell.angle_gamma   90.00
#
_symmetry.space_group_name_H-M   'P 1'
#
loop_
_entity.id
_entity.type
_entity.pdbx_description
1 polymer ?
#
loop_
_entity_poly.entity_id
_entity_poly.type
_entity_poly.pdbx_seq_one_letter_code
_entity_poly.pdbx_strand_id
1 'polypeptide(L)'
;MPMLVEKPQSADDDATGADGPLRVTEITFLKEENGPAHHTDEFVENCIVRRGQPFSADLVFDKDFNKENDKLVIELRYGVNPLPNKGTLLRLLVGNNLKEGEWSAAVEKAEGQNVKVRITSPADAIIGRYVVVAETTSNGKKWRSARTIISYFVVLFNPWCKDDRTYLPDDAKLEEYVLNEHGYQYFGGKDNISKRPWNFGQFEPGILEVCLWLLYRSGLTVNSKRTAVWVSRAMSKMVNSNDDKGVLVGKPFGPYLDGTAPVAWNGSVEILLQWFQERQPVKYAECLTFSGVMTTVLRCLGIPARSITNFNSGVDVDYSMTIDSYLDDQGVPKPSSDFFW
;
A
#
# COMPACT_ATOMS: atom_id res chain seq x y z
N MET A 1 -3.19 6.58 10.82
CA MET A 1 -2.15 6.45 11.87
C MET A 1 -2.23 7.68 12.79
N PRO A 2 -2.26 7.60 14.12
CA PRO A 2 -2.15 8.81 14.93
C PRO A 2 -0.68 9.22 14.92
N MET A 3 -0.31 10.08 13.99
CA MET A 3 1.01 10.72 13.99
C MET A 3 0.86 12.08 14.64
N LEU A 4 1.69 12.31 15.67
CA LEU A 4 1.75 13.57 16.39
C LEU A 4 2.05 14.70 15.41
N VAL A 5 1.18 15.72 15.40
CA VAL A 5 1.46 16.99 14.75
C VAL A 5 2.46 17.72 15.64
N GLU A 6 3.74 17.72 15.27
CA GLU A 6 4.73 18.55 15.94
C GLU A 6 4.70 19.94 15.33
N LYS A 7 4.54 20.96 16.18
CA LYS A 7 4.69 22.36 15.79
C LYS A 7 6.09 22.58 15.17
N PRO A 8 6.24 23.54 14.24
CA PRO A 8 7.55 23.86 13.67
C PRO A 8 8.55 24.12 14.81
N GLN A 9 9.70 23.44 14.78
CA GLN A 9 10.83 23.82 15.63
C GLN A 9 11.37 25.13 15.05
N SER A 10 11.13 26.24 15.74
CA SER A 10 11.78 27.52 15.42
C SER A 10 13.28 27.37 15.71
N ALA A 11 14.07 27.28 14.64
CA ALA A 11 15.42 27.80 14.70
C ALA A 11 15.27 29.31 14.49
N ASP A 12 15.39 30.06 15.58
CA ASP A 12 15.36 31.53 15.67
C ASP A 12 14.14 32.22 15.04
N ASP A 13 13.19 32.62 15.90
CA ASP A 13 12.05 33.49 15.56
C ASP A 13 12.46 34.92 15.12
N ASP A 14 13.75 35.20 14.89
CA ASP A 14 14.31 36.52 14.57
C ASP A 14 14.57 36.78 13.07
N ALA A 15 14.12 35.90 12.16
CA ALA A 15 14.38 36.05 10.72
C ALA A 15 13.11 36.27 9.89
N THR A 16 12.22 37.18 10.30
CA THR A 16 11.09 37.66 9.47
C THR A 16 11.48 38.77 8.47
N GLY A 17 12.76 39.14 8.41
CA GLY A 17 13.30 40.10 7.43
C GLY A 17 13.56 39.50 6.05
N ALA A 18 13.75 40.37 5.05
CA ALA A 18 14.16 40.01 3.70
C ALA A 18 15.41 39.10 3.67
N ASP A 19 16.31 39.22 4.65
CA ASP A 19 17.55 38.44 4.82
C ASP A 19 17.42 37.10 5.58
N GLY A 20 16.19 36.65 5.87
CA GLY A 20 15.90 35.32 6.43
C GLY A 20 15.87 34.21 5.37
N PRO A 21 16.13 32.94 5.76
CA PRO A 21 16.03 31.80 4.85
C PRO A 21 14.62 31.64 4.28
N LEU A 22 14.51 31.12 3.05
CA LEU A 22 13.23 30.84 2.39
C LEU A 22 12.34 29.94 3.26
N ARG A 23 11.06 30.26 3.37
CA ARG A 23 10.08 29.46 4.10
C ARG A 23 9.11 28.84 3.11
N VAL A 24 8.90 27.54 3.23
CA VAL A 24 7.87 26.84 2.45
C VAL A 24 6.53 27.05 3.15
N THR A 25 5.59 27.68 2.44
CA THR A 25 4.24 27.95 2.93
C THR A 25 3.26 26.83 2.56
N GLU A 26 3.46 26.19 1.42
CA GLU A 26 2.59 25.11 0.90
C GLU A 26 3.39 24.05 0.15
N ILE A 27 2.94 22.79 0.25
CA ILE A 27 3.45 21.66 -0.55
C ILE A 27 2.24 20.93 -1.13
N THR A 28 2.18 20.84 -2.47
CA THR A 28 1.06 20.22 -3.19
C THR A 28 1.56 19.08 -4.08
N PHE A 29 1.09 17.87 -3.82
CA PHE A 29 1.37 16.69 -4.66
C PHE A 29 0.32 16.67 -5.78
N LEU A 30 0.76 16.94 -7.01
CA LEU A 30 -0.09 17.25 -8.15
C LEU A 30 -0.92 16.04 -8.63
N LYS A 31 -2.02 15.70 -7.93
CA LYS A 31 -2.84 14.50 -8.20
C LYS A 31 -3.25 14.37 -9.66
N GLU A 32 -3.74 15.46 -10.26
CA GLU A 32 -4.23 15.47 -11.64
C GLU A 32 -3.12 15.17 -12.67
N GLU A 33 -1.85 15.41 -12.31
CA GLU A 33 -0.70 15.06 -13.15
C GLU A 33 -0.16 13.67 -12.80
N ASN A 34 0.07 13.42 -11.51
CA ASN A 34 0.72 12.20 -11.04
C ASN A 34 -0.21 10.98 -11.11
N GLY A 35 -1.49 11.14 -10.81
CA GLY A 35 -2.48 10.06 -10.74
C GLY A 35 -2.55 9.27 -12.06
N PRO A 36 -2.88 9.92 -13.18
CA PRO A 36 -2.93 9.26 -14.48
C PRO A 36 -1.57 8.66 -14.90
N ALA A 37 -0.47 9.37 -14.64
CA ALA A 37 0.87 8.88 -14.97
C ALA A 37 1.25 7.62 -14.16
N HIS A 38 0.77 7.50 -12.93
CA HIS A 38 1.06 6.39 -12.03
C HIS A 38 -0.06 5.33 -11.99
N HIS A 39 -1.14 5.48 -12.75
CA HIS A 39 -2.31 4.59 -12.70
C HIS A 39 -2.87 4.50 -11.27
N THR A 40 -3.08 5.67 -10.66
CA THR A 40 -3.59 5.86 -9.29
C THR A 40 -4.63 6.97 -9.21
N ASP A 41 -5.21 7.36 -10.34
CA ASP A 41 -6.23 8.40 -10.47
C ASP A 41 -7.58 8.02 -9.83
N GLU A 42 -7.92 6.74 -9.80
CA GLU A 42 -9.15 6.24 -9.18
C GLU A 42 -9.14 6.31 -7.64
N PHE A 43 -7.96 6.37 -7.02
CA PHE A 43 -7.88 6.56 -5.58
C PHE A 43 -8.39 7.95 -5.19
N VAL A 44 -9.13 8.02 -4.07
CA VAL A 44 -9.64 9.29 -3.55
C VAL A 44 -8.50 10.18 -3.03
N GLU A 45 -7.46 9.60 -2.45
CA GLU A 45 -6.34 10.35 -1.85
C GLU A 45 -5.47 11.08 -2.90
N ASN A 46 -5.00 12.28 -2.54
CA ASN A 46 -4.40 13.22 -3.49
C ASN A 46 -2.89 13.02 -3.75
N CYS A 47 -2.27 11.99 -3.19
CA CYS A 47 -0.81 11.89 -3.14
C CYS A 47 -0.30 10.44 -3.21
N ILE A 48 -0.83 9.65 -4.13
CA ILE A 48 -0.40 8.25 -4.32
C ILE A 48 0.44 8.16 -5.59
N VAL A 49 1.56 7.46 -5.47
CA VAL A 49 2.51 7.21 -6.55
C VAL A 49 3.01 5.77 -6.49
N ARG A 50 3.58 5.29 -7.58
CA ARG A 50 4.21 3.96 -7.66
C ARG A 50 5.73 4.10 -7.71
N ARG A 51 6.44 3.24 -6.97
CA ARG A 51 7.91 3.29 -6.86
C ARG A 51 8.63 3.14 -8.21
N GLY A 52 9.88 3.58 -8.30
CA GLY A 52 10.66 3.46 -9.54
C GLY A 52 10.24 4.40 -10.67
N GLN A 53 9.26 5.28 -10.45
CA GLN A 53 8.77 6.24 -11.43
C GLN A 53 8.78 7.66 -10.84
N PRO A 54 9.26 8.68 -11.59
CA PRO A 54 9.26 10.06 -11.12
C PRO A 54 7.86 10.67 -11.03
N PHE A 55 7.66 11.53 -10.02
CA PHE A 55 6.44 12.30 -9.78
C PHE A 55 6.77 13.75 -9.40
N SER A 56 5.78 14.62 -9.46
CA SER A 56 5.93 16.07 -9.28
C SER A 56 5.26 16.57 -8.01
N ALA A 57 5.84 17.60 -7.38
CA ALA A 57 5.23 18.36 -6.30
C ALA A 57 5.54 19.86 -6.49
N ASP A 58 4.56 20.70 -6.16
CA ASP A 58 4.73 22.16 -6.13
C ASP A 58 5.03 22.61 -4.71
N LEU A 59 6.05 23.46 -4.57
CA LEU A 59 6.38 24.14 -3.34
C LEU A 59 6.19 25.65 -3.53
N VAL A 60 5.40 26.25 -2.65
CA VAL A 60 5.22 27.69 -2.58
C VAL A 60 6.11 28.23 -1.46
N PHE A 61 6.90 29.25 -1.79
CA PHE A 61 7.78 29.94 -0.85
C PHE A 61 7.23 31.31 -0.44
N ASP A 62 7.72 31.84 0.68
CA ASP A 62 7.41 33.20 1.13
C ASP A 62 8.09 34.31 0.30
N LYS A 63 9.14 33.95 -0.46
CA LYS A 63 9.92 34.83 -1.35
C LYS A 63 10.39 34.05 -2.57
N ASP A 64 10.90 34.77 -3.57
CA ASP A 64 11.38 34.16 -4.81
C ASP A 64 12.54 33.19 -4.56
N PHE A 65 12.44 32.01 -5.16
CA PHE A 65 13.48 30.99 -5.07
C PHE A 65 14.65 31.32 -6.01
N ASN A 66 15.85 31.52 -5.45
CA ASN A 66 17.06 31.71 -6.23
C ASN A 66 17.94 30.45 -6.17
N LYS A 67 17.95 29.70 -7.27
CA LYS A 67 18.69 28.43 -7.39
C LYS A 67 20.21 28.52 -7.15
N GLU A 68 20.81 29.70 -7.31
CA GLU A 68 22.25 29.91 -7.08
C GLU A 68 22.58 30.13 -5.59
N ASN A 69 21.68 30.78 -4.87
CA ASN A 69 21.89 31.20 -3.48
C ASN A 69 21.16 30.33 -2.45
N ASP A 70 20.07 29.70 -2.87
CA ASP A 70 19.18 28.91 -2.02
C ASP A 70 19.39 27.42 -2.25
N LYS A 71 19.53 26.69 -1.16
CA LYS A 71 19.55 25.22 -1.17
C LYS A 71 18.24 24.71 -0.62
N LEU A 72 17.61 23.80 -1.36
CA LEU A 72 16.40 23.11 -0.94
C LEU A 72 16.72 21.63 -0.68
N VAL A 73 16.28 21.11 0.45
CA VAL A 73 16.35 19.69 0.81
C VAL A 73 14.94 19.19 1.09
N ILE A 74 14.54 18.14 0.39
CA ILE A 74 13.31 17.39 0.66
C ILE A 74 13.68 16.21 1.55
N GLU A 75 13.24 16.24 2.79
CA GLU A 75 13.41 15.13 3.71
C GLU A 75 12.16 14.23 3.70
N LEU A 76 12.39 12.94 3.46
CA LEU A 76 11.35 11.91 3.49
C LEU A 76 11.48 11.08 4.76
N ARG A 77 10.39 10.94 5.49
CA ARG A 77 10.32 10.25 6.77
C ARG A 77 9.31 9.11 6.70
N TYR A 78 9.79 7.89 6.89
CA TYR A 78 8.98 6.68 6.91
C TYR A 78 8.81 6.13 8.32
N GLY A 79 7.56 5.94 8.74
CA GLY A 79 7.22 5.40 10.06
C GLY A 79 7.51 6.36 11.22
N VAL A 80 7.34 5.86 12.44
CA VAL A 80 7.38 6.68 13.67
C VAL A 80 8.79 7.10 14.10
N ASN A 81 9.80 6.24 13.86
CA ASN A 81 11.19 6.48 14.25
C ASN A 81 12.12 6.35 13.03
N PRO A 82 12.13 7.36 12.14
CA PRO A 82 12.91 7.33 10.91
C PRO A 82 14.41 7.48 11.20
N LEU A 83 15.23 6.63 10.58
CA LEU A 83 16.68 6.54 10.77
C LEU A 83 17.41 6.45 9.42
N PRO A 84 18.52 7.18 9.21
CA PRO A 84 19.25 7.15 7.94
C PRO A 84 19.79 5.76 7.58
N ASN A 85 20.38 5.06 8.55
CA ASN A 85 20.97 3.72 8.36
C ASN A 85 19.92 2.61 8.09
N LYS A 86 18.63 2.90 8.26
CA LYS A 86 17.52 1.99 7.93
C LYS A 86 16.82 2.40 6.62
N GLY A 87 17.26 3.46 5.96
CA GLY A 87 16.61 4.01 4.77
C GLY A 87 15.20 4.54 5.04
N THR A 88 14.86 4.87 6.30
CA THR A 88 13.57 5.46 6.69
C THR A 88 13.64 6.95 6.94
N LEU A 89 14.84 7.54 6.97
CA LEU A 89 15.08 8.98 6.93
C LEU A 89 15.95 9.28 5.71
N LEU A 90 15.39 9.92 4.70
CA LEU A 90 16.07 10.26 3.44
C LEU A 90 16.13 11.78 3.33
N ARG A 91 17.29 12.34 2.96
CA ARG A 91 17.46 13.78 2.75
C ARG A 91 17.91 14.00 1.33
N LEU A 92 17.01 14.52 0.49
CA LEU A 92 17.22 14.70 -0.94
C LEU A 92 17.57 16.16 -1.20
N LEU A 93 18.86 16.43 -1.46
CA LEU A 93 19.25 17.74 -1.97
C LEU A 93 18.65 17.93 -3.36
N VAL A 94 17.84 18.96 -3.53
CA VAL A 94 17.18 19.25 -4.81
C VAL A 94 18.21 19.80 -5.78
N GLY A 95 18.52 19.00 -6.81
CA GLY A 95 19.52 19.32 -7.81
C GLY A 95 18.93 19.79 -9.14
N ASN A 96 19.72 19.61 -10.21
CA ASN A 96 19.31 19.93 -11.59
C ASN A 96 18.64 18.76 -12.29
N ASN A 97 19.09 17.54 -12.01
CA ASN A 97 18.66 16.33 -12.69
C ASN A 97 18.34 15.25 -11.67
N LEU A 98 17.35 14.42 -12.00
CA LEU A 98 17.10 13.19 -11.25
C LEU A 98 18.25 12.21 -11.48
N LYS A 99 18.45 11.36 -10.49
CA LYS A 99 19.39 10.24 -10.55
C LYS A 99 18.61 8.95 -10.62
N GLU A 100 18.96 8.13 -11.60
CA GLU A 100 18.31 6.85 -11.87
C GLU A 100 18.63 5.83 -10.76
N GLY A 101 17.66 5.01 -10.40
CA GLY A 101 17.85 3.92 -9.44
C GLY A 101 18.03 4.33 -7.97
N GLU A 102 17.88 5.61 -7.61
CA GLU A 102 17.92 6.06 -6.22
C GLU A 102 16.89 7.14 -5.90
N TRP A 103 16.69 7.40 -4.61
CA TRP A 103 15.87 8.54 -4.20
C TRP A 103 16.60 9.83 -4.56
N SER A 104 15.99 10.66 -5.40
CA SER A 104 16.54 11.94 -5.79
C SER A 104 15.44 12.95 -6.09
N ALA A 105 15.79 14.23 -6.00
CA ALA A 105 14.89 15.34 -6.30
C ALA A 105 15.60 16.37 -7.17
N ALA A 106 14.86 16.99 -8.08
CA ALA A 106 15.38 17.99 -8.99
C ALA A 106 14.36 19.10 -9.23
N VAL A 107 14.84 20.32 -9.45
CA VAL A 107 13.99 21.42 -9.92
C VAL A 107 13.55 21.12 -11.34
N GLU A 108 12.24 21.02 -11.56
CA GLU A 108 11.66 20.94 -12.91
C GLU A 108 11.36 22.34 -13.46
N LYS A 109 10.77 23.20 -12.62
CA LYS A 109 10.41 24.58 -12.98
C LYS A 109 10.52 25.48 -11.76
N ALA A 110 11.01 26.70 -11.93
CA ALA A 110 11.05 27.71 -10.86
C ALA A 110 10.59 29.06 -11.42
N GLU A 111 9.48 29.57 -10.89
CA GLU A 111 8.84 30.82 -11.32
C GLU A 111 8.49 31.66 -10.08
N GLY A 112 9.39 32.59 -9.73
CA GLY A 112 9.25 33.42 -8.53
C GLY A 112 9.17 32.56 -7.28
N GLN A 113 8.05 32.65 -6.57
CA GLN A 113 7.76 31.92 -5.33
C GLN A 113 7.33 30.47 -5.55
N ASN A 114 7.03 30.06 -6.79
CA ASN A 114 6.54 28.72 -7.09
C ASN A 114 7.65 27.87 -7.69
N VAL A 115 7.96 26.75 -7.05
CA VAL A 115 8.95 25.80 -7.57
C VAL A 115 8.31 24.44 -7.69
N LYS A 116 8.26 23.94 -8.92
CA LYS A 116 7.92 22.57 -9.23
C LYS A 116 9.16 21.71 -9.12
N VAL A 117 9.11 20.72 -8.24
CA VAL A 117 10.16 19.73 -8.05
C VAL A 117 9.69 18.37 -8.53
N ARG A 118 10.56 17.67 -9.24
CA ARG A 118 10.39 16.24 -9.51
C ARG A 118 11.14 15.43 -8.48
N ILE A 119 10.54 14.34 -8.06
CA ILE A 119 11.07 13.38 -7.10
C ILE A 119 11.01 12.01 -7.76
N THR A 120 12.05 11.20 -7.61
CA THR A 120 12.02 9.78 -8.00
C THR A 120 12.48 8.90 -6.86
N SER A 121 12.09 7.63 -6.91
CA SER A 121 12.43 6.59 -5.96
C SER A 121 13.09 5.42 -6.70
N PRO A 122 13.90 4.58 -6.02
CA PRO A 122 14.31 3.31 -6.59
C PRO A 122 13.10 2.37 -6.75
N ALA A 123 13.19 1.42 -7.69
CA ALA A 123 12.14 0.42 -7.91
C ALA A 123 11.96 -0.57 -6.75
N ASP A 124 12.87 -0.57 -5.77
CA ASP A 124 12.78 -1.37 -4.54
C ASP A 124 12.43 -0.53 -3.30
N ALA A 125 11.94 0.71 -3.47
CA ALA A 125 11.56 1.57 -2.37
C ALA A 125 10.55 0.89 -1.43
N ILE A 126 10.58 1.30 -0.16
CA ILE A 126 9.64 0.80 0.86
C ILE A 126 8.25 1.32 0.49
N ILE A 127 7.25 0.44 0.45
CA ILE A 127 5.87 0.89 0.22
C ILE A 127 5.24 1.48 1.49
N GLY A 128 4.32 2.42 1.30
CA GLY A 128 3.55 3.07 2.33
C GLY A 128 3.75 4.58 2.40
N ARG A 129 3.34 5.17 3.53
CA ARG A 129 3.29 6.62 3.73
C ARG A 129 4.66 7.21 4.07
N TYR A 130 5.03 8.26 3.33
CA TYR A 130 6.19 9.10 3.57
C TYR A 130 5.75 10.51 3.94
N VAL A 131 6.11 10.97 5.14
CA VAL A 131 5.96 12.38 5.52
C VAL A 131 7.08 13.18 4.91
N VAL A 132 6.74 14.34 4.37
CA VAL A 132 7.66 15.26 3.72
C VAL A 132 7.94 16.43 4.65
N VAL A 133 9.23 16.76 4.78
CA VAL A 133 9.70 17.96 5.45
C VAL A 133 10.60 18.72 4.47
N ALA A 134 10.34 20.00 4.28
CA ALA A 134 11.21 20.86 3.49
C ALA A 134 12.21 21.58 4.40
N GLU A 135 13.48 21.58 4.02
CA GLU A 135 14.53 22.37 4.65
C GLU A 135 15.17 23.26 3.60
N THR A 136 15.34 24.53 3.93
CA THR A 136 15.98 25.53 3.07
C THR A 136 17.24 26.05 3.74
N THR A 137 18.21 26.46 2.94
CA THR A 137 19.37 27.21 3.41
C THR A 137 19.63 28.38 2.47
N SER A 138 19.61 29.60 3.02
CA SER A 138 19.91 30.84 2.29
C SER A 138 20.94 31.63 3.07
N ASN A 139 22.04 32.05 2.44
CA ASN A 139 23.11 32.83 3.08
C ASN A 139 23.62 32.21 4.42
N GLY A 140 23.69 30.88 4.48
CA GLY A 140 24.14 30.14 5.67
C GLY A 140 23.09 29.97 6.78
N LYS A 141 21.92 30.63 6.69
CA LYS A 141 20.80 30.46 7.62
C LYS A 141 19.90 29.32 7.15
N LYS A 142 19.30 28.59 8.07
CA LYS A 142 18.44 27.43 7.77
C LYS A 142 17.01 27.66 8.25
N TRP A 143 16.06 27.16 7.48
CA TRP A 143 14.67 27.00 7.93
C TRP A 143 14.18 25.60 7.62
N ARG A 144 13.19 25.16 8.39
CA ARG A 144 12.64 23.82 8.29
C ARG A 144 11.13 23.83 8.54
N SER A 145 10.38 23.14 7.69
CA SER A 145 8.94 23.03 7.83
C SER A 145 8.53 22.20 9.04
N ALA A 146 7.34 22.48 9.57
CA ALA A 146 6.72 21.65 10.59
C ALA A 146 6.46 20.23 10.05
N ARG A 147 6.36 19.26 10.96
CA ARG A 147 5.94 17.90 10.61
C ARG A 147 4.43 17.85 10.66
N THR A 148 3.80 17.92 9.50
CA THR A 148 2.34 17.86 9.38
C THR A 148 1.92 16.57 8.68
N ILE A 149 0.79 16.00 9.10
CA ILE A 149 0.22 14.81 8.45
C ILE A 149 -0.43 15.14 7.09
N ILE A 150 -0.49 16.41 6.69
CA ILE A 150 -1.04 16.83 5.40
C ILE A 150 0.02 16.87 4.30
N SER A 151 1.31 16.99 4.66
CA SER A 151 2.43 16.97 3.72
C SER A 151 3.02 15.56 3.60
N TYR A 152 2.28 14.63 3.00
CA TYR A 152 2.74 13.26 2.75
C TYR A 152 2.38 12.78 1.36
N PHE A 153 3.04 11.72 0.93
CA PHE A 153 2.61 10.89 -0.19
C PHE A 153 2.71 9.40 0.18
N VAL A 154 2.04 8.56 -0.59
CA VAL A 154 2.03 7.10 -0.45
C VAL A 154 2.73 6.49 -1.66
N VAL A 155 3.67 5.58 -1.39
CA VAL A 155 4.36 4.80 -2.42
C VAL A 155 3.77 3.40 -2.46
N LEU A 156 3.32 2.96 -3.63
CA LEU A 156 2.85 1.61 -3.92
C LEU A 156 3.86 0.80 -4.75
N PHE A 157 3.62 -0.50 -4.88
CA PHE A 157 4.31 -1.34 -5.87
C PHE A 157 4.00 -0.86 -7.29
N ASN A 158 4.97 -1.05 -8.20
CA ASN A 158 4.87 -0.56 -9.57
C ASN A 158 5.00 -1.68 -10.61
N PRO A 159 3.91 -2.34 -11.01
CA PRO A 159 3.98 -3.39 -12.02
C PRO A 159 4.19 -2.86 -13.45
N TRP A 160 4.21 -1.54 -13.67
CA TRP A 160 4.62 -0.91 -14.94
C TRP A 160 6.12 -0.63 -15.01
N CYS A 161 6.84 -0.63 -13.88
CA CYS A 161 8.27 -0.35 -13.83
C CYS A 161 9.08 -1.64 -14.09
N LYS A 162 9.93 -1.64 -15.12
CA LYS A 162 10.75 -2.81 -15.53
C LYS A 162 11.69 -3.31 -14.43
N ASP A 163 12.16 -2.41 -13.59
CA ASP A 163 13.11 -2.72 -12.50
C ASP A 163 12.39 -3.15 -11.21
N ASP A 164 11.06 -3.03 -11.16
CA ASP A 164 10.27 -3.54 -10.04
C ASP A 164 10.06 -5.05 -10.18
N ARG A 165 10.20 -5.77 -9.08
CA ARG A 165 9.93 -7.22 -9.05
C ARG A 165 8.47 -7.58 -9.33
N THR A 166 7.54 -6.63 -9.27
CA THR A 166 6.14 -6.83 -9.67
C THR A 166 5.90 -6.55 -11.15
N TYR A 167 6.94 -6.24 -11.94
CA TYR A 167 6.80 -5.91 -13.36
C TYR A 167 6.00 -6.96 -14.14
N LEU A 168 5.01 -6.48 -14.90
CA LEU A 168 4.16 -7.31 -15.73
C LEU A 168 4.02 -6.66 -17.12
N PRO A 169 4.77 -7.13 -18.15
CA PRO A 169 4.78 -6.52 -19.48
C PRO A 169 3.55 -6.90 -20.32
N ASP A 170 2.35 -6.66 -19.79
CA ASP A 170 1.08 -7.01 -20.43
C ASP A 170 -0.03 -6.09 -19.93
N ASP A 171 -0.38 -5.07 -20.72
CA ASP A 171 -1.34 -4.03 -20.35
C ASP A 171 -2.73 -4.61 -20.04
N ALA A 172 -3.16 -5.64 -20.78
CA ALA A 172 -4.44 -6.30 -20.52
C ALA A 172 -4.45 -7.03 -19.18
N LYS A 173 -3.31 -7.63 -18.77
CA LYS A 173 -3.17 -8.23 -17.45
C LYS A 173 -2.98 -7.19 -16.34
N LEU A 174 -2.37 -6.05 -16.62
CA LEU A 174 -2.27 -4.95 -15.65
C LEU A 174 -3.65 -4.38 -15.35
N GLU A 175 -4.46 -4.17 -16.40
CA GLU A 175 -5.86 -3.81 -16.27
C GLU A 175 -6.60 -4.84 -15.42
N GLU A 176 -6.52 -6.13 -15.76
CA GLU A 176 -7.26 -7.18 -15.06
C GLU A 176 -6.76 -7.49 -13.63
N TYR A 177 -5.45 -7.45 -13.39
CA TYR A 177 -4.85 -7.92 -12.13
C TYR A 177 -4.47 -6.80 -11.16
N VAL A 178 -4.59 -5.53 -11.55
CA VAL A 178 -4.29 -4.38 -10.70
C VAL A 178 -5.44 -3.39 -10.66
N LEU A 179 -5.98 -2.99 -11.81
CA LEU A 179 -6.93 -1.89 -11.92
C LEU A 179 -8.39 -2.37 -11.78
N ASN A 180 -8.74 -3.51 -12.36
CA ASN A 180 -10.12 -4.01 -12.33
C ASN A 180 -10.60 -4.24 -10.88
N GLU A 181 -11.65 -3.52 -10.46
CA GLU A 181 -12.23 -3.62 -9.12
C GLU A 181 -13.29 -4.71 -8.99
N HIS A 182 -13.64 -5.37 -10.09
CA HIS A 182 -14.68 -6.37 -10.14
C HIS A 182 -14.13 -7.68 -10.68
N GLY A 183 -14.66 -8.80 -10.21
CA GLY A 183 -14.27 -10.09 -10.73
C GLY A 183 -15.27 -11.19 -10.43
N TYR A 184 -14.88 -12.41 -10.78
CA TYR A 184 -15.65 -13.61 -10.49
C TYR A 184 -14.87 -14.55 -9.59
N GLN A 185 -15.59 -15.17 -8.67
CA GLN A 185 -15.13 -16.32 -7.91
C GLN A 185 -15.86 -17.55 -8.45
N TYR A 186 -15.10 -18.56 -8.87
CA TYR A 186 -15.64 -19.80 -9.39
C TYR A 186 -15.88 -20.79 -8.26
N PHE A 187 -16.97 -21.56 -8.32
CA PHE A 187 -17.36 -22.54 -7.31
C PHE A 187 -18.21 -23.65 -7.94
N GLY A 188 -18.68 -24.61 -7.13
CA GLY A 188 -19.43 -25.78 -7.61
C GLY A 188 -18.50 -26.98 -7.83
N GLY A 189 -18.88 -27.88 -8.74
CA GLY A 189 -18.08 -29.06 -9.08
C GLY A 189 -17.32 -28.87 -10.38
N LYS A 190 -16.26 -29.67 -10.61
CA LYS A 190 -15.47 -29.64 -11.85
C LYS A 190 -16.33 -29.83 -13.12
N ASP A 191 -17.42 -30.58 -13.01
CA ASP A 191 -18.33 -30.90 -14.12
C ASP A 191 -19.53 -29.94 -14.20
N ASN A 192 -19.68 -29.06 -13.20
CA ASN A 192 -20.76 -28.06 -13.13
C ASN A 192 -20.24 -26.78 -12.45
N ILE A 193 -19.39 -26.05 -13.18
CA ILE A 193 -18.73 -24.84 -12.70
C ILE A 193 -19.73 -23.68 -12.68
N SER A 194 -19.91 -23.10 -11.50
CA SER A 194 -20.65 -21.87 -11.28
C SER A 194 -19.71 -20.71 -10.99
N LYS A 195 -20.20 -19.47 -11.08
CA LYS A 195 -19.46 -18.26 -10.75
C LYS A 195 -20.33 -17.28 -9.99
N ARG A 196 -19.74 -16.58 -9.02
CA ARG A 196 -20.37 -15.46 -8.31
C ARG A 196 -19.56 -14.18 -8.54
N PRO A 197 -20.20 -13.03 -8.77
CA PRO A 197 -19.49 -11.76 -8.84
C PRO A 197 -18.89 -11.42 -7.47
N TRP A 198 -17.79 -10.68 -7.49
CA TRP A 198 -17.15 -10.14 -6.29
C TRP A 198 -16.69 -8.71 -6.57
N ASN A 199 -17.08 -7.77 -5.70
CA ASN A 199 -16.53 -6.42 -5.70
C ASN A 199 -15.24 -6.39 -4.86
N PHE A 200 -14.08 -6.33 -5.52
CA PHE A 200 -12.81 -6.13 -4.84
C PHE A 200 -12.72 -4.72 -4.26
N GLY A 201 -13.08 -3.69 -5.03
CA GLY A 201 -13.18 -2.29 -4.59
C GLY A 201 -11.91 -1.73 -3.97
N GLN A 202 -10.73 -2.00 -4.55
CA GLN A 202 -9.45 -1.56 -4.00
C GLN A 202 -9.24 -0.04 -3.97
N PHE A 203 -10.00 0.73 -4.76
CA PHE A 203 -9.94 2.19 -4.82
C PHE A 203 -11.05 2.89 -4.04
N GLU A 204 -11.99 2.12 -3.48
CA GLU A 204 -13.08 2.64 -2.64
C GLU A 204 -12.55 3.43 -1.43
N PRO A 205 -13.26 4.51 -1.01
CA PRO A 205 -12.80 5.40 0.06
C PRO A 205 -12.40 4.64 1.33
N GLY A 206 -11.18 4.88 1.79
CA GLY A 206 -10.65 4.32 3.03
C GLY A 206 -10.00 2.95 2.90
N ILE A 207 -10.16 2.23 1.78
CA ILE A 207 -9.53 0.90 1.59
C ILE A 207 -8.01 0.98 1.60
N LEU A 208 -7.42 2.02 1.01
CA LEU A 208 -5.99 2.25 1.11
C LEU A 208 -5.53 2.43 2.56
N GLU A 209 -6.25 3.21 3.37
CA GLU A 209 -5.93 3.35 4.79
C GLU A 209 -6.02 2.03 5.55
N VAL A 210 -7.00 1.18 5.24
CA VAL A 210 -7.09 -0.17 5.80
C VAL A 210 -5.86 -1.00 5.41
N CYS A 211 -5.47 -0.99 4.13
CA CYS A 211 -4.32 -1.74 3.63
C CYS A 211 -2.99 -1.26 4.23
N LEU A 212 -2.80 0.05 4.36
CA LEU A 212 -1.64 0.63 5.06
C LEU A 212 -1.62 0.28 6.55
N TRP A 213 -2.79 0.17 7.18
CA TRP A 213 -2.91 -0.27 8.56
C TRP A 213 -2.63 -1.75 8.75
N LEU A 214 -3.07 -2.62 7.83
CA LEU A 214 -2.70 -4.02 7.79
C LEU A 214 -1.18 -4.18 7.63
N LEU A 215 -0.58 -3.42 6.71
CA LEU A 215 0.87 -3.39 6.51
C LEU A 215 1.61 -2.96 7.79
N TYR A 216 1.09 -1.98 8.52
CA TYR A 216 1.65 -1.57 9.81
C TYR A 216 1.53 -2.67 10.88
N ARG A 217 0.34 -3.29 11.01
CA ARG A 217 0.06 -4.33 12.02
C ARG A 217 0.70 -5.68 11.73
N SER A 218 1.15 -5.90 10.50
CA SER A 218 1.76 -7.17 10.08
C SER A 218 3.02 -7.59 10.85
N GLY A 219 3.66 -6.67 11.57
CA GLY A 219 4.95 -6.92 12.22
C GLY A 219 6.13 -6.99 11.25
N LEU A 220 5.92 -6.70 9.95
CA LEU A 220 7.01 -6.67 8.98
C LEU A 220 8.05 -5.62 9.36
N THR A 221 9.32 -6.02 9.28
CA THR A 221 10.44 -5.07 9.31
C THR A 221 10.33 -4.09 8.14
N VAL A 222 10.95 -2.92 8.29
CA VAL A 222 11.00 -1.92 7.21
C VAL A 222 11.53 -2.52 5.90
N ASN A 223 12.62 -3.28 5.96
CA ASN A 223 13.22 -3.88 4.76
C ASN A 223 12.29 -4.90 4.10
N SER A 224 11.54 -5.67 4.88
CA SER A 224 10.59 -6.65 4.35
C SER A 224 9.46 -5.98 3.55
N LYS A 225 9.09 -4.74 3.88
CA LYS A 225 8.07 -3.96 3.15
C LYS A 225 8.51 -3.50 1.76
N ARG A 226 9.77 -3.75 1.36
CA ARG A 226 10.27 -3.51 0.00
C ARG A 226 9.90 -4.64 -0.97
N THR A 227 9.50 -5.81 -0.49
CA THR A 227 9.35 -6.99 -1.35
C THR A 227 7.90 -7.45 -1.38
N ALA A 228 7.38 -7.70 -2.58
CA ALA A 228 6.05 -8.27 -2.74
C ALA A 228 5.93 -9.63 -2.04
N VAL A 229 6.99 -10.45 -2.05
CA VAL A 229 7.01 -11.77 -1.36
C VAL A 229 6.68 -11.66 0.12
N TRP A 230 7.42 -10.82 0.86
CA TRP A 230 7.18 -10.66 2.30
C TRP A 230 5.86 -9.94 2.60
N VAL A 231 5.48 -8.97 1.77
CA VAL A 231 4.18 -8.29 1.90
C VAL A 231 3.04 -9.27 1.68
N SER A 232 3.04 -10.07 0.61
CA SER A 232 2.01 -11.08 0.34
C SER A 232 1.92 -12.12 1.44
N ARG A 233 3.06 -12.62 1.95
CA ARG A 233 3.08 -13.56 3.08
C ARG A 233 2.51 -12.95 4.37
N ALA A 234 2.80 -11.69 4.63
CA ALA A 234 2.25 -10.98 5.77
C ALA A 234 0.75 -10.71 5.61
N MET A 235 0.30 -10.34 4.42
CA MET A 235 -1.12 -10.07 4.18
C MET A 235 -1.94 -11.36 4.24
N SER A 236 -1.46 -12.49 3.70
CA SER A 236 -2.16 -13.77 3.82
C SER A 236 -2.38 -14.17 5.28
N LYS A 237 -1.39 -13.87 6.14
CA LYS A 237 -1.49 -14.02 7.59
C LYS A 237 -2.52 -13.05 8.19
N MET A 238 -2.42 -11.76 7.86
CA MET A 238 -3.26 -10.71 8.44
C MET A 238 -4.73 -10.77 8.02
N VAL A 239 -5.08 -11.41 6.90
CA VAL A 239 -6.49 -11.59 6.50
C VAL A 239 -7.18 -12.66 7.37
N ASN A 240 -6.47 -13.69 7.84
CA ASN A 240 -7.01 -14.73 8.74
C ASN A 240 -6.95 -14.30 10.21
N SER A 241 -8.05 -14.47 10.95
CA SER A 241 -8.10 -14.14 12.38
C SER A 241 -7.97 -15.32 13.34
N ASN A 242 -8.04 -16.57 12.84
CA ASN A 242 -8.13 -17.74 13.72
C ASN A 242 -6.79 -18.00 14.45
N ASP A 243 -5.67 -17.68 13.81
CA ASP A 243 -4.33 -17.86 14.38
C ASP A 243 -3.68 -16.53 14.80
N ASP A 244 -4.15 -15.44 14.22
CA ASP A 244 -3.58 -14.10 14.32
C ASP A 244 -4.69 -13.10 14.51
N LYS A 245 -4.49 -11.94 15.13
CA LYS A 245 -5.58 -10.95 15.32
C LYS A 245 -5.89 -10.17 14.02
N GLY A 246 -6.15 -10.91 12.93
CA GLY A 246 -6.37 -10.48 11.55
C GLY A 246 -7.80 -10.07 11.24
N VAL A 247 -8.15 -10.06 9.95
CA VAL A 247 -9.40 -9.45 9.43
C VAL A 247 -10.63 -10.31 9.68
N LEU A 248 -10.60 -11.58 9.29
CA LEU A 248 -11.78 -12.43 9.15
C LEU A 248 -11.74 -13.68 10.05
N VAL A 249 -12.86 -14.02 10.68
CA VAL A 249 -13.02 -15.28 11.42
C VAL A 249 -13.48 -16.38 10.47
N GLY A 250 -12.63 -17.38 10.26
CA GLY A 250 -12.93 -18.54 9.43
C GLY A 250 -13.92 -19.47 10.10
N LYS A 251 -15.07 -19.69 9.45
CA LYS A 251 -16.11 -20.64 9.90
C LYS A 251 -16.85 -21.19 8.66
N PRO A 252 -16.41 -22.34 8.11
CA PRO A 252 -16.98 -22.88 6.87
C PRO A 252 -18.38 -23.49 7.06
N PHE A 253 -18.76 -23.86 8.30
CA PHE A 253 -20.03 -24.50 8.59
C PHE A 253 -20.83 -23.73 9.64
N GLY A 254 -22.15 -23.65 9.44
CA GLY A 254 -23.08 -22.99 10.35
C GLY A 254 -23.28 -23.72 11.68
N PRO A 255 -24.09 -23.14 12.60
CA PRO A 255 -24.88 -21.92 12.40
C PRO A 255 -24.07 -20.62 12.60
N TYR A 256 -24.44 -19.55 11.89
CA TYR A 256 -23.78 -18.22 11.91
C TYR A 256 -24.55 -17.21 12.76
N LEU A 257 -24.84 -17.53 14.02
CA LEU A 257 -25.82 -16.78 14.84
C LEU A 257 -25.37 -15.36 15.24
N ASP A 258 -24.07 -15.12 15.28
CA ASP A 258 -23.43 -13.89 15.79
C ASP A 258 -22.55 -13.20 14.72
N GLY A 259 -22.84 -13.44 13.44
CA GLY A 259 -22.10 -12.85 12.33
C GLY A 259 -22.77 -13.08 10.98
N THR A 260 -22.12 -12.62 9.92
CA THR A 260 -22.60 -12.77 8.55
C THR A 260 -22.23 -14.14 8.00
N ALA A 261 -23.18 -14.83 7.37
CA ALA A 261 -22.91 -16.09 6.68
C ALA A 261 -21.88 -15.86 5.55
N PRO A 262 -20.84 -16.69 5.39
CA PRO A 262 -19.78 -16.45 4.39
C PRO A 262 -20.27 -16.21 2.96
N VAL A 263 -21.35 -16.89 2.57
CA VAL A 263 -21.98 -16.80 1.23
C VAL A 263 -22.77 -15.50 1.00
N ALA A 264 -23.07 -14.73 2.05
CA ALA A 264 -23.80 -13.47 1.94
C ALA A 264 -22.89 -12.30 1.53
N TRP A 265 -21.57 -12.44 1.71
CA TRP A 265 -20.62 -11.44 1.24
C TRP A 265 -20.56 -11.41 -0.29
N ASN A 266 -20.62 -10.20 -0.86
CA ASN A 266 -20.51 -9.94 -2.29
C ASN A 266 -19.29 -9.08 -2.64
N GLY A 267 -18.45 -8.74 -1.67
CA GLY A 267 -17.29 -7.89 -1.86
C GLY A 267 -16.42 -7.73 -0.61
N SER A 268 -15.28 -7.09 -0.79
CA SER A 268 -14.25 -6.92 0.27
C SER A 268 -14.36 -5.61 1.02
N VAL A 269 -15.05 -4.62 0.46
CA VAL A 269 -15.10 -3.23 0.96
C VAL A 269 -15.71 -3.17 2.36
N GLU A 270 -16.93 -3.71 2.52
CA GLU A 270 -17.64 -3.73 3.80
C GLU A 270 -16.83 -4.45 4.89
N ILE A 271 -16.26 -5.61 4.56
CA ILE A 271 -15.44 -6.41 5.48
C ILE A 271 -14.23 -5.61 5.99
N LEU A 272 -13.47 -5.01 5.06
CA LEU A 272 -12.24 -4.28 5.40
C LEU A 272 -12.55 -3.02 6.21
N LEU A 273 -13.58 -2.27 5.82
CA LEU A 273 -14.00 -1.06 6.54
C LEU A 273 -14.56 -1.38 7.93
N GLN A 274 -15.38 -2.43 8.06
CA GLN A 274 -15.90 -2.89 9.35
C GLN A 274 -14.76 -3.29 10.30
N TRP A 275 -13.84 -4.14 9.83
CA TRP A 275 -12.68 -4.54 10.62
C TRP A 275 -11.85 -3.33 11.06
N PHE A 276 -11.66 -2.38 10.15
CA PHE A 276 -10.92 -1.17 10.46
C PHE A 276 -11.68 -0.34 11.51
N GLN A 277 -12.96 -0.07 11.34
CA GLN A 277 -13.73 0.74 12.27
C GLN A 277 -13.82 0.12 13.67
N GLU A 278 -14.14 -1.17 13.76
CA GLU A 278 -14.40 -1.87 15.02
C GLU A 278 -13.11 -2.35 15.72
N ARG A 279 -12.01 -2.46 14.97
CA ARG A 279 -10.73 -3.05 15.44
C ARG A 279 -10.88 -4.50 15.95
N GLN A 280 -11.94 -5.19 15.52
CA GLN A 280 -12.22 -6.58 15.85
C GLN A 280 -12.33 -7.42 14.58
N PRO A 281 -11.98 -8.72 14.63
CA PRO A 281 -12.21 -9.64 13.52
C PRO A 281 -13.68 -9.69 13.08
N VAL A 282 -13.91 -9.64 11.78
CA VAL A 282 -15.23 -9.71 11.15
C VAL A 282 -15.64 -11.17 11.01
N LYS A 283 -16.86 -11.49 11.45
CA LYS A 283 -17.45 -12.83 11.39
C LYS A 283 -18.47 -12.88 10.24
N TYR A 284 -18.46 -13.85 9.33
CA TYR A 284 -17.57 -15.01 9.16
C TYR A 284 -17.05 -15.11 7.71
N ALA A 285 -16.07 -15.98 7.49
CA ALA A 285 -15.49 -16.23 6.17
C ALA A 285 -15.32 -17.71 5.85
N GLU A 286 -15.34 -18.00 4.55
CA GLU A 286 -14.90 -19.24 3.91
C GLU A 286 -13.73 -18.95 2.95
N CYS A 287 -13.15 -19.98 2.33
CA CYS A 287 -11.97 -19.85 1.47
C CYS A 287 -12.12 -18.80 0.34
N LEU A 288 -13.30 -18.71 -0.28
CA LEU A 288 -13.58 -17.71 -1.32
C LEU A 288 -13.64 -16.29 -0.74
N THR A 289 -14.21 -16.09 0.45
CA THR A 289 -14.20 -14.79 1.15
C THR A 289 -12.76 -14.35 1.43
N PHE A 290 -11.91 -15.26 1.93
CA PHE A 290 -10.49 -15.00 2.15
C PHE A 290 -9.76 -14.63 0.85
N SER A 291 -10.00 -15.37 -0.23
CA SER A 291 -9.41 -15.09 -1.55
C SER A 291 -9.79 -13.70 -2.07
N GLY A 292 -11.06 -13.32 -1.92
CA GLY A 292 -11.58 -12.00 -2.30
C GLY A 292 -10.84 -10.87 -1.57
N VAL A 293 -10.86 -10.90 -0.23
CA VAL A 293 -10.21 -9.88 0.60
C VAL A 293 -8.70 -9.83 0.37
N MET A 294 -8.03 -10.98 0.25
CA MET A 294 -6.61 -11.03 -0.05
C MET A 294 -6.28 -10.40 -1.41
N THR A 295 -7.10 -10.66 -2.43
CA THR A 295 -6.92 -10.07 -3.76
C THR A 295 -7.07 -8.54 -3.69
N THR A 296 -8.10 -8.02 -3.03
CA THR A 296 -8.28 -6.57 -2.80
C THR A 296 -7.06 -5.94 -2.15
N VAL A 297 -6.56 -6.53 -1.06
CA VAL A 297 -5.40 -5.97 -0.32
C VAL A 297 -4.15 -5.94 -1.20
N LEU A 298 -3.89 -7.00 -1.97
CA LEU A 298 -2.74 -7.04 -2.89
C LEU A 298 -2.87 -6.01 -4.02
N ARG A 299 -4.03 -5.93 -4.68
CA ARG A 299 -4.29 -4.96 -5.76
C ARG A 299 -4.17 -3.52 -5.27
N CYS A 300 -4.75 -3.22 -4.10
CA CYS A 300 -4.65 -1.91 -3.46
C CYS A 300 -3.18 -1.50 -3.21
N LEU A 301 -2.33 -2.43 -2.80
CA LEU A 301 -0.90 -2.17 -2.60
C LEU A 301 -0.08 -2.12 -3.90
N GLY A 302 -0.69 -2.41 -5.05
CA GLY A 302 -0.07 -2.43 -6.37
C GLY A 302 0.59 -3.76 -6.76
N ILE A 303 0.28 -4.85 -6.07
CA ILE A 303 0.77 -6.19 -6.43
C ILE A 303 -0.28 -6.85 -7.34
N PRO A 304 0.07 -7.23 -8.59
CA PRO A 304 -0.85 -7.95 -9.46
C PRO A 304 -1.35 -9.24 -8.81
N ALA A 305 -2.67 -9.40 -8.71
CA ALA A 305 -3.30 -10.53 -8.02
C ALA A 305 -4.60 -10.99 -8.69
N ARG A 306 -4.92 -12.27 -8.52
CA ARG A 306 -6.18 -12.89 -8.99
C ARG A 306 -6.64 -13.99 -8.04
N SER A 307 -7.95 -14.15 -7.92
CA SER A 307 -8.56 -15.29 -7.21
C SER A 307 -8.47 -16.55 -8.09
N ILE A 308 -8.14 -17.69 -7.48
CA ILE A 308 -8.04 -18.99 -8.17
C ILE A 308 -8.92 -19.99 -7.43
N THR A 309 -9.64 -20.83 -8.19
CA THR A 309 -10.41 -21.95 -7.67
C THR A 309 -9.77 -23.25 -8.11
N ASN A 310 -9.54 -24.15 -7.16
CA ASN A 310 -9.14 -25.53 -7.41
C ASN A 310 -10.32 -26.45 -7.07
N PHE A 311 -10.74 -27.29 -8.02
CA PHE A 311 -11.82 -28.26 -7.81
C PHE A 311 -11.24 -29.60 -7.38
N ASN A 312 -11.94 -30.32 -6.48
CA ASN A 312 -11.42 -31.53 -5.83
C ASN A 312 -10.08 -31.25 -5.13
N SER A 313 -10.07 -30.23 -4.27
CA SER A 313 -8.83 -29.78 -3.64
C SER A 313 -8.48 -30.70 -2.47
N GLY A 314 -7.51 -31.58 -2.67
CA GLY A 314 -7.02 -32.49 -1.64
C GLY A 314 -6.39 -31.73 -0.46
N VAL A 315 -6.82 -32.07 0.74
CA VAL A 315 -6.26 -31.63 2.01
C VAL A 315 -5.50 -32.82 2.59
N ASP A 316 -4.20 -32.77 2.41
CA ASP A 316 -3.23 -33.69 3.01
C ASP A 316 -2.86 -33.13 4.39
N VAL A 317 -3.26 -33.82 5.46
CA VAL A 317 -3.03 -33.37 6.84
C VAL A 317 -1.68 -33.84 7.39
N ASP A 318 -1.13 -34.92 6.85
CA ASP A 318 0.12 -35.54 7.34
C ASP A 318 1.36 -35.22 6.49
N TYR A 319 1.19 -34.44 5.42
CA TYR A 319 2.22 -33.97 4.49
C TYR A 319 2.87 -35.11 3.69
N SER A 320 2.15 -36.21 3.47
CA SER A 320 2.61 -37.38 2.72
C SER A 320 2.64 -37.17 1.20
N MET A 321 2.00 -36.11 0.69
CA MET A 321 1.66 -35.89 -0.73
C MET A 321 0.70 -36.96 -1.30
N THR A 322 0.02 -37.70 -0.42
CA THR A 322 -1.05 -38.64 -0.75
C THR A 322 -2.35 -38.23 -0.04
N ILE A 323 -3.48 -38.76 -0.48
CA ILE A 323 -4.77 -38.59 0.21
C ILE A 323 -5.26 -39.98 0.57
N ASP A 324 -5.21 -40.30 1.86
CA ASP A 324 -5.47 -41.65 2.32
C ASP A 324 -6.93 -41.82 2.71
N SER A 325 -7.57 -42.83 2.12
CA SER A 325 -8.94 -43.23 2.44
C SER A 325 -8.96 -44.67 2.91
N TYR A 326 -9.51 -44.89 4.11
CA TYR A 326 -9.57 -46.18 4.75
C TYR A 326 -10.97 -46.78 4.59
N LEU A 327 -11.05 -48.04 4.18
CA LEU A 327 -12.31 -48.80 4.09
C LEU A 327 -12.26 -49.96 5.07
N ASP A 328 -13.40 -50.38 5.61
CA ASP A 328 -13.52 -51.67 6.29
C ASP A 328 -13.70 -52.84 5.29
N ASP A 329 -13.78 -54.06 5.83
CA ASP A 329 -13.92 -55.28 5.02
C ASP A 329 -15.22 -55.32 4.19
N GLN A 330 -16.18 -54.43 4.47
CA GLN A 330 -17.44 -54.27 3.73
C GLN A 330 -17.43 -53.07 2.78
N GLY A 331 -16.28 -52.40 2.62
CA GLY A 331 -16.14 -51.22 1.77
C GLY A 331 -16.71 -49.94 2.37
N VAL A 332 -17.01 -49.91 3.68
CA VAL A 332 -17.53 -48.71 4.36
C VAL A 332 -16.36 -47.78 4.70
N PRO A 333 -16.44 -46.47 4.37
CA PRO A 333 -15.42 -45.50 4.74
C PRO A 333 -15.22 -45.39 6.25
N LYS A 334 -13.96 -45.50 6.67
CA LYS A 334 -13.51 -45.18 8.03
C LYS A 334 -13.06 -43.71 8.08
N PRO A 335 -13.05 -43.09 9.26
CA PRO A 335 -12.56 -41.72 9.42
C PRO A 335 -11.12 -41.59 8.91
N SER A 336 -10.88 -40.62 8.03
CA SER A 336 -9.56 -40.12 7.65
C SER A 336 -9.46 -38.66 8.03
N SER A 337 -8.27 -38.20 8.39
CA SER A 337 -7.98 -36.78 8.53
C SER A 337 -7.88 -36.10 7.17
N ASP A 338 -7.51 -36.83 6.14
CA ASP A 338 -7.41 -36.30 4.78
C ASP A 338 -8.77 -36.29 4.12
N PHE A 339 -9.01 -35.26 3.31
CA PHE A 339 -10.27 -35.12 2.60
C PHE A 339 -10.11 -34.26 1.35
N PHE A 340 -11.12 -34.28 0.50
CA PHE A 340 -11.23 -33.35 -0.62
C PHE A 340 -12.25 -32.26 -0.28
N TRP A 341 -11.90 -31.01 -0.54
CA TRP A 341 -12.87 -29.93 -0.67
C TRP A 341 -13.60 -29.97 -2.01
#